data_AF-A0A8J7FLI3-F1
#
_entry.id   AF-A0A8J7FLI3-F1
#
_cell.length_a   1.000
_cell.length_b   1.000
_cell.length_c   1.000
_cell.angle_alpha   90.00
_cell.angle_beta   90.00
_cell.angle_gamma   90.00
#
_symmetry.space_group_name_H-M   'P 1'
#
loop_
_entity.id
_entity.type
_entity.pdbx_description
1 polymer ?
#
loop_
_entity_poly.entity_id
_entity_poly.type
_entity_poly.pdbx_seq_one_letter_code
_entity_poly.pdbx_strand_id
1 'polypeptide(L)'
;MAIFSAYLINEYINNVESIDHKNKKEITIAGKNCGVGNGAYSISFLYHNKRYNTKILGGPCLDLNIGDKYELYYSDKNDDFLDHQSVKHSLKGVVASIVIFVLSLFPYKRLMKTKIH
;
A
#
# COMPACT_ATOMS: atom_id res chain seq x y z
N MET A 1 17.37 -6.38 -15.07
CA MET A 1 16.17 -6.60 -14.23
C MET A 1 16.42 -6.42 -12.73
N ALA A 2 17.54 -6.87 -12.15
CA ALA A 2 17.83 -6.74 -10.71
C ALA A 2 18.02 -5.29 -10.19
N ILE A 3 18.46 -4.35 -11.05
CA ILE A 3 18.65 -2.94 -10.68
C ILE A 3 17.30 -2.24 -10.46
N PHE A 4 16.28 -2.59 -11.27
CA PHE A 4 14.93 -2.05 -11.15
C PHE A 4 14.23 -2.51 -9.87
N SER A 5 14.42 -3.77 -9.47
CA SER A 5 13.86 -4.28 -8.22
C SER A 5 14.50 -3.62 -7.00
N ALA A 6 15.82 -3.40 -6.99
CA ALA A 6 16.49 -2.72 -5.89
C ALA A 6 16.08 -1.24 -5.78
N TYR A 7 15.92 -0.55 -6.91
CA TYR A 7 15.43 0.84 -6.94
C TYR A 7 14.01 0.95 -6.38
N LEU A 8 13.08 0.09 -6.82
CA LEU A 8 11.70 0.08 -6.33
C LEU A 8 11.61 -0.27 -4.84
N ILE A 9 12.45 -1.19 -4.35
CA ILE A 9 12.53 -1.52 -2.92
C ILE A 9 13.05 -0.31 -2.12
N ASN A 10 14.07 0.38 -2.63
CA ASN A 10 14.64 1.53 -1.94
C ASN A 10 13.68 2.73 -1.91
N GLU A 11 13.01 3.02 -3.02
CA GLU A 11 11.97 4.06 -3.09
C GLU A 11 10.79 3.72 -2.16
N TYR A 12 10.44 2.42 -2.06
CA TYR A 12 9.41 1.95 -1.13
C TYR A 12 9.81 2.10 0.33
N ILE A 13 11.01 1.67 0.73
CA ILE A 13 11.52 1.82 2.10
C ILE A 13 11.52 3.31 2.49
N ASN A 14 12.02 4.19 1.63
CA ASN A 14 12.05 5.62 1.88
C ASN A 14 10.66 6.27 2.00
N ASN A 15 9.63 5.69 1.36
CA ASN A 15 8.25 6.16 1.48
C ASN A 15 7.58 5.61 2.75
N VAL A 16 7.79 4.34 3.11
CA VAL A 16 7.23 3.75 4.33
C VAL A 16 7.88 4.35 5.59
N GLU A 17 9.18 4.59 5.57
CA GLU A 17 9.91 5.20 6.69
C GLU A 17 9.53 6.68 6.89
N SER A 18 8.98 7.33 5.85
CA SER A 18 8.41 8.68 5.95
C SER A 18 7.00 8.74 6.55
N ILE A 19 6.35 7.59 6.76
CA ILE A 19 5.06 7.52 7.45
C ILE A 19 5.36 7.64 8.94
N ASP A 20 5.45 8.88 9.41
CA ASP A 20 5.52 9.13 10.84
C ASP A 20 4.20 8.67 11.46
N HIS A 21 4.24 7.53 12.15
CA HIS A 21 3.08 6.98 12.83
C HIS A 21 2.50 7.92 13.91
N LYS A 22 3.20 9.03 14.22
CA LYS A 22 2.71 10.11 15.09
C LYS A 22 1.82 11.12 14.37
N ASN A 23 1.83 11.18 13.03
CA ASN A 23 1.05 12.12 12.21
C ASN A 23 -0.32 11.56 11.79
N LYS A 24 -1.02 10.91 12.72
CA LYS A 24 -2.43 10.58 12.53
C LYS A 24 -3.27 11.83 12.52
N LYS A 25 -4.17 11.94 11.54
CA LYS A 25 -5.16 12.99 11.42
C LYS A 25 -6.53 12.36 11.27
N GLU A 26 -7.47 12.82 12.08
CA GLU A 26 -8.89 12.54 11.89
C GLU A 26 -9.41 13.50 10.81
N ILE A 27 -10.02 12.95 9.76
CA ILE A 27 -10.65 13.71 8.69
C ILE A 27 -12.15 13.44 8.66
N THR A 28 -12.89 14.35 8.04
CA THR A 28 -14.31 14.15 7.74
C THR A 28 -14.46 13.81 6.27
N ILE A 29 -15.11 12.69 5.97
CA ILE A 29 -15.32 12.23 4.59
C ILE A 29 -16.29 13.19 3.89
N ALA A 30 -15.81 13.85 2.83
CA ALA A 30 -16.64 14.73 1.99
C ALA A 30 -17.22 14.02 0.76
N GLY A 31 -16.60 12.91 0.34
CA GLY A 31 -17.09 12.08 -0.74
C GLY A 31 -16.41 10.72 -0.74
N LYS A 32 -17.12 9.69 -1.22
CA LYS A 32 -16.59 8.34 -1.37
C LYS A 32 -16.85 7.84 -2.78
N ASN A 33 -15.91 7.06 -3.32
CA ASN A 33 -16.09 6.34 -4.56
C ASN A 33 -15.77 4.87 -4.33
N CYS A 34 -16.79 4.02 -4.47
CA CYS A 34 -16.68 2.59 -4.33
C CYS A 34 -16.37 1.97 -5.68
N GLY A 35 -15.23 1.28 -5.80
CA GLY A 35 -14.97 0.44 -6.97
C GLY A 35 -16.00 -0.70 -7.06
N VAL A 36 -16.25 -1.20 -8.27
CA VAL A 36 -17.09 -2.39 -8.48
C VAL A 36 -16.29 -3.62 -8.04
N GLY A 37 -16.34 -3.96 -6.74
CA GLY A 37 -15.67 -5.14 -6.16
C GLY A 37 -15.11 -4.91 -4.75
N ASN A 38 -14.89 -5.99 -4.00
CA ASN A 38 -14.46 -6.00 -2.59
C ASN A 38 -12.96 -5.67 -2.37
N GLY A 39 -12.35 -4.82 -3.20
CA GLY A 39 -10.89 -4.67 -3.25
C GLY A 39 -10.35 -3.33 -2.76
N ALA A 40 -10.98 -2.22 -3.15
CA ALA A 40 -10.50 -0.88 -2.87
C ALA A 40 -11.62 0.15 -3.08
N TYR A 41 -11.63 1.19 -2.27
CA TYR A 41 -12.42 2.39 -2.50
C TYR A 41 -11.57 3.62 -2.26
N SER A 42 -12.08 4.79 -2.65
CA SER A 42 -11.37 6.05 -2.39
C SER A 42 -12.27 7.00 -1.63
N ILE A 43 -11.68 7.73 -0.67
CA ILE A 43 -12.36 8.80 0.06
C ILE A 43 -11.70 10.13 -0.27
N SER A 44 -12.53 11.14 -0.41
CA SER A 44 -12.14 12.52 -0.66
C SER A 44 -12.58 13.40 0.50
N PHE A 45 -11.73 14.35 0.86
CA PHE A 45 -11.95 15.23 2.01
C PHE A 45 -11.20 16.56 1.81
N LEU A 46 -11.52 17.53 2.65
CA LEU A 46 -10.83 18.82 2.71
C LEU A 46 -9.89 18.84 3.91
N TYR A 47 -8.67 19.30 3.69
CA TYR A 47 -7.69 19.55 4.73
C TYR A 47 -6.91 20.81 4.38
N HIS A 48 -6.81 21.77 5.31
CA HIS A 48 -6.18 23.08 5.09
C HIS A 48 -6.59 23.76 3.76
N ASN A 49 -7.89 23.80 3.46
CA ASN A 49 -8.46 24.38 2.23
C ASN A 49 -8.02 23.72 0.92
N LYS A 50 -7.34 22.58 0.97
CA LYS A 50 -7.02 21.74 -0.18
C LYS A 50 -7.88 20.48 -0.18
N ARG A 51 -8.22 19.98 -1.36
CA ARG A 51 -8.94 18.72 -1.53
C ARG A 51 -7.93 17.58 -1.71
N TYR A 52 -8.07 16.55 -0.89
CA TYR A 52 -7.30 15.33 -0.98
C TYR A 52 -8.20 14.16 -1.39
N ASN A 53 -7.58 13.15 -2.00
CA ASN A 53 -8.23 11.90 -2.32
C ASN A 53 -7.26 10.77 -1.98
N THR A 54 -7.70 9.81 -1.19
CA THR A 54 -6.88 8.67 -0.80
C THR A 54 -7.60 7.35 -1.09
N LYS A 55 -6.82 6.32 -1.40
CA LYS A 55 -7.32 4.97 -1.59
C LYS A 55 -7.28 4.23 -0.25
N ILE A 56 -8.38 3.57 0.07
CA ILE A 56 -8.51 2.71 1.23
C ILE A 56 -8.58 1.26 0.73
N LEU A 57 -7.72 0.41 1.30
CA LEU A 57 -7.62 -1.00 1.00
C LEU A 57 -8.08 -1.81 2.20
N GLY A 58 -8.95 -2.79 1.98
CA GLY A 58 -9.45 -3.66 3.04
C GLY A 58 -10.71 -3.10 3.71
N GLY A 59 -11.82 -3.80 3.48
CA GLY A 59 -13.14 -3.48 4.04
C GLY A 59 -14.19 -3.14 2.98
N PRO A 60 -15.47 -3.38 3.25
CA PRO A 60 -16.54 -3.02 2.34
C PRO A 60 -16.72 -1.49 2.29
N CYS A 61 -16.81 -0.92 1.09
CA CYS A 61 -17.07 0.51 0.90
C CYS A 61 -18.43 0.97 1.46
N LEU A 62 -19.31 0.01 1.75
CA LEU A 62 -20.67 0.23 2.24
C LEU A 62 -20.69 0.80 3.66
N ASP A 63 -19.67 0.55 4.48
CA ASP A 63 -19.71 0.86 5.92
C ASP A 63 -19.34 2.31 6.26
N LEU A 64 -18.82 3.09 5.31
CA LEU A 64 -18.44 4.49 5.52
C LEU A 64 -19.42 5.44 4.83
N ASN A 65 -19.90 6.45 5.54
CA ASN A 65 -20.80 7.47 5.02
C ASN A 65 -20.09 8.82 4.85
N ILE A 66 -20.69 9.68 4.02
CA ILE A 66 -20.26 11.07 3.93
C ILE A 66 -20.61 11.74 5.26
N GLY A 67 -19.65 12.47 5.84
CA GLY A 67 -19.74 13.05 7.18
C GLY A 67 -19.11 12.20 8.27
N ASP A 68 -18.79 10.93 7.99
CA ASP A 68 -18.09 10.09 8.96
C ASP A 68 -16.65 10.57 9.18
N LYS A 69 -16.17 10.31 10.39
CA LYS A 69 -14.78 10.54 10.78
C LYS A 69 -13.94 9.33 10.40
N TYR A 70 -12.75 9.58 9.85
CA TYR A 70 -11.82 8.54 9.46
C TYR A 70 -10.39 8.95 9.81
N GLU A 71 -9.58 8.00 10.31
CA GLU A 71 -8.18 8.25 10.65
C GLU A 71 -7.26 7.90 9.48
N LEU A 72 -6.42 8.86 9.08
CA LEU A 72 -5.37 8.68 8.08
C LEU A 72 -4.02 9.18 8.62
N TYR A 73 -2.94 8.74 7.99
CA TYR A 73 -1.60 9.28 8.24
C TYR A 73 -1.29 10.34 7.20
N TYR A 74 -0.83 11.50 7.65
CA TYR A 74 -0.36 12.57 6.77
C TYR A 74 1.15 12.49 6.60
N SER A 75 1.62 12.50 5.36
CA SER A 75 3.03 12.62 5.03
C SER A 75 3.35 14.07 4.64
N ASP A 76 4.08 14.76 5.51
CA ASP A 76 4.55 16.13 5.22
C ASP A 76 5.50 16.15 4.01
N LYS A 77 6.23 15.07 3.77
CA LYS A 77 7.22 14.96 2.68
C LYS A 77 6.58 14.94 1.31
N ASN A 78 5.46 14.22 1.18
CA ASN A 78 4.79 14.00 -0.11
C ASN A 78 3.50 14.82 -0.25
N ASP A 79 3.10 15.57 0.79
CA ASP A 79 1.79 16.24 0.90
C ASP A 79 0.64 15.28 0.55
N ASP A 80 0.67 14.08 1.15
CA ASP A 80 -0.31 13.02 0.88
C ASP A 80 -0.87 12.37 2.15
N PHE A 81 -2.00 11.67 1.98
CA PHE A 81 -2.66 10.92 3.03
C PHE A 81 -2.71 9.44 2.70
N LEU A 82 -2.33 8.62 3.67
CA LEU A 82 -2.21 7.18 3.52
C LEU A 82 -3.03 6.46 4.58
N ASP A 83 -3.74 5.43 4.15
CA ASP A 83 -4.41 4.50 5.05
C ASP A 83 -3.44 3.43 5.58
N HIS A 84 -3.59 3.09 6.86
CA HIS A 84 -2.75 2.10 7.52
C HIS A 84 -2.80 0.73 6.85
N GLN A 85 -4.01 0.28 6.49
CA GLN A 85 -4.18 -1.04 5.91
C GLN A 85 -3.57 -1.09 4.51
N SER A 86 -3.68 0.00 3.77
CA SER A 86 -3.09 0.15 2.45
C SER A 86 -1.57 0.04 2.47
N VAL A 87 -0.93 0.68 3.45
CA VAL A 87 0.53 0.58 3.67
C VAL A 87 0.91 -0.85 4.02
N LYS A 88 0.20 -1.48 4.95
CA LYS A 88 0.46 -2.86 5.39
C LYS A 88 0.27 -3.88 4.26
N HIS A 89 -0.75 -3.71 3.43
CA HIS A 89 -1.01 -4.62 2.32
C HIS A 89 0.06 -4.52 1.24
N SER A 90 0.46 -3.29 0.90
CA SER A 90 1.59 -3.03 -0.01
C SER A 90 2.88 -3.69 0.48
N LEU A 91 3.17 -3.61 1.79
CA LEU A 91 4.39 -4.20 2.37
C LEU A 91 4.43 -5.71 2.22
N LYS A 92 3.29 -6.38 2.47
CA LYS A 92 3.16 -7.82 2.24
C LYS A 92 3.40 -8.19 0.78
N GLY A 93 2.91 -7.38 -0.16
CA GLY A 93 3.14 -7.57 -1.59
C GLY A 93 4.62 -7.51 -1.95
N VAL A 94 5.34 -6.50 -1.44
CA VAL A 94 6.78 -6.34 -1.67
C VAL A 94 7.58 -7.52 -1.10
N VAL A 95 7.28 -7.94 0.14
CA VAL A 95 7.95 -9.10 0.76
C VAL A 95 7.70 -10.37 -0.07
N ALA A 96 6.46 -10.61 -0.51
CA ALA A 96 6.13 -11.74 -1.37
C ALA A 96 6.93 -11.71 -2.70
N SER A 97 7.06 -10.54 -3.32
CA SER A 97 7.86 -10.38 -4.55
C SER A 97 9.34 -10.70 -4.33
N ILE A 98 9.93 -10.27 -3.21
CA ILE A 98 11.32 -10.59 -2.86
C ILE A 98 11.50 -12.10 -2.67
N VAL A 99 10.58 -12.75 -1.95
CA VAL A 99 10.63 -14.21 -1.71
C VAL A 99 10.58 -14.98 -3.03
N ILE A 100 9.65 -14.62 -3.94
CA ILE A 100 9.55 -15.25 -5.27
C ILE A 100 10.85 -15.04 -6.06
N PHE A 101 11.43 -13.84 -6.01
CA PHE A 101 12.69 -13.55 -6.68
C PHE A 101 13.83 -14.43 -6.16
N VAL A 102 14.00 -14.53 -4.84
CA VAL A 102 15.02 -15.42 -4.22
C VAL A 102 14.78 -16.88 -4.60
N LEU A 103 13.53 -17.36 -4.58
CA LEU A 103 13.19 -18.72 -4.98
C LEU A 103 13.47 -18.99 -6.46
N SER A 104 13.27 -18.01 -7.34
CA SER A 104 13.60 -18.13 -8.77
C SER A 104 15.10 -18.15 -9.06
N LEU A 105 15.91 -17.55 -8.19
CA LEU A 105 17.37 -17.60 -8.26
C LEU A 105 17.94 -18.92 -7.71
N PHE A 106 17.16 -19.66 -6.92
CA PHE A 106 17.54 -21.00 -6.49
C PHE A 106 17.57 -21.92 -7.72
N PRO A 107 18.74 -22.46 -8.09
CA PRO A 107 18.85 -23.20 -9.34
C PRO A 107 18.08 -24.52 -9.20
N TYR A 108 16.96 -24.62 -9.91
CA TYR A 108 16.22 -25.87 -10.19
C TYR A 108 17.14 -27.00 -10.73
N LYS A 109 18.37 -26.66 -11.15
CA LYS A 109 19.42 -27.61 -11.55
C LYS A 109 19.81 -28.65 -10.49
N ARG A 110 19.44 -28.50 -9.21
CA ARG A 110 19.69 -29.56 -8.21
C ARG A 110 18.66 -30.69 -8.20
N LEU A 111 17.45 -30.49 -8.71
CA LEU A 111 16.37 -31.50 -8.71
C LEU A 111 16.33 -32.37 -9.99
N MET A 112 16.89 -31.89 -11.10
CA MET A 112 16.92 -32.64 -12.37
C MET A 112 18.13 -33.57 -12.53
N LYS A 113 18.95 -33.79 -11.49
CA LYS A 113 20.10 -34.72 -11.52
C LYS A 113 19.80 -36.13 -10.99
N THR A 114 18.55 -36.43 -10.62
CA THR A 114 18.11 -37.78 -10.23
C THR A 114 17.11 -38.31 -11.25
N LYS A 115 17.60 -38.65 -12.45
CA LYS A 115 17.01 -39.64 -13.38
C LYS A 115 18.00 -39.95 -14.50
N ILE A 116 19.16 -40.51 -14.12
CA ILE A 116 19.93 -41.39 -15.00
C ILE A 116 20.33 -42.57 -14.12
N HIS A 117 19.52 -43.62 -14.17
CA HIS A 117 20.04 -44.99 -14.23
C HIS A 117 19.01 -45.92 -14.85
#